data_AF-A0A938FSV2-F1
#
_entry.id   AF-A0A938FSV2-F1
#
_cell.length_a   1.000
_cell.length_b   1.000
_cell.length_c   1.000
_cell.angle_alpha   90.00
_cell.angle_beta   90.00
_cell.angle_gamma   90.00
#
_symmetry.space_group_name_H-M   'P 1'
#
loop_
_entity.id
_entity.type
_entity.pdbx_description
1 polymer ?
#
loop_
_entity_poly.entity_id
_entity_poly.type
_entity_poly.pdbx_seq_one_letter_code
_entity_poly.pdbx_strand_id
1 'polypeptide(L)'
;MILPCIDLMDGKVVQLVEGREKALEAPPPLETLERFEGFPEIQVIDLDAALGRGSNDAIVRLLASRAAIRAGGGVRSLERARALAGQGARKIIVGTAA
;
A
#
# COMPACT_ATOMS: atom_id res chain seq x y z
N MET A 1 17.30 -7.25 4.37
CA MET A 1 15.88 -7.37 4.74
C MET A 1 15.08 -7.37 3.45
N ILE A 2 14.21 -8.36 3.26
CA ILE A 2 13.33 -8.44 2.09
C ILE A 2 11.95 -7.94 2.53
N LEU A 3 11.38 -6.99 1.79
CA LEU A 3 10.07 -6.41 2.06
C LEU A 3 9.17 -6.67 0.85
N PRO A 4 8.22 -7.61 0.93
CA PRO A 4 7.26 -7.80 -0.15
C PRO A 4 6.36 -6.55 -0.25
N CYS A 5 5.93 -6.24 -1.48
CA CYS A 5 5.15 -5.05 -1.79
C CYS A 5 3.76 -5.42 -2.30
N ILE A 6 2.74 -4.73 -1.80
CA ILE A 6 1.36 -4.76 -2.29
C ILE A 6 1.06 -3.37 -2.84
N ASP A 7 0.91 -3.28 -4.15
CA ASP A 7 0.49 -2.04 -4.80
C ASP A 7 -1.03 -2.06 -4.98
N LEU A 8 -1.68 -0.96 -4.62
CA LEU A 8 -3.14 -0.81 -4.66
C LEU A 8 -3.53 0.20 -5.74
N MET A 9 -4.46 -0.21 -6.60
CA MET A 9 -5.00 0.60 -7.69
C MET A 9 -6.41 0.15 -8.01
N ASP A 10 -7.33 1.11 -8.12
CA ASP A 10 -8.76 0.91 -8.40
C ASP A 10 -9.42 -0.10 -7.43
N GLY A 11 -9.06 -0.06 -6.14
CA GLY A 11 -9.58 -0.99 -5.14
C GLY A 11 -9.03 -2.41 -5.20
N LYS A 12 -7.98 -2.65 -6.01
CA LYS A 12 -7.42 -3.98 -6.25
C LYS A 12 -5.92 -4.01 -6.00
N VAL A 13 -5.40 -5.20 -5.74
CA VAL A 13 -3.95 -5.44 -5.78
C VAL A 13 -3.54 -5.51 -7.25
N VAL A 14 -2.51 -4.75 -7.61
CA VAL A 14 -1.96 -4.76 -8.96
C VAL A 14 -0.48 -5.11 -8.93
N GLN A 15 0.00 -5.69 -10.02
CA GLN A 15 1.43 -5.77 -10.29
C GLN A 15 1.72 -4.91 -11.51
N LEU A 16 2.61 -3.93 -11.34
CA LEU A 16 3.09 -3.11 -12.45
C LEU A 16 4.23 -3.82 -13.18
N VAL A 17 4.19 -3.83 -14.52
CA VAL A 17 5.37 -4.15 -15.34
C VAL A 17 6.16 -2.86 -15.52
N GLU A 18 7.46 -2.92 -15.17
CA GLU A 18 8.40 -1.80 -15.24
C GLU A 18 7.95 -0.51 -14.52
N GLY A 19 7.07 -0.64 -13.52
CA GLY A 19 6.56 0.49 -12.74
C GLY A 19 5.66 1.44 -13.52
N ARG A 20 5.15 1.05 -14.70
CA ARG A 20 4.35 1.93 -15.58
C ARG A 20 3.07 1.31 -16.09
N GLU A 21 3.09 0.05 -16.50
CA GLU A 21 1.91 -0.60 -17.09
C GLU A 21 1.24 -1.54 -16.09
N LYS A 22 -0.08 -1.40 -15.92
CA LYS A 22 -0.91 -2.33 -15.14
C LYS A 22 -0.88 -3.67 -15.86
N ALA A 23 -0.06 -4.58 -15.39
CA ALA A 23 0.18 -5.84 -16.08
C ALA A 23 -0.95 -6.83 -15.82
N LEU A 24 -1.35 -6.98 -14.55
CA LEU A 24 -2.35 -7.96 -14.11
C LEU A 24 -3.03 -7.50 -12.82
N GLU A 25 -4.30 -7.85 -12.67
CA GLU A 25 -4.96 -7.85 -11.36
C GLU A 25 -4.45 -9.04 -10.57
N ALA A 26 -3.93 -8.79 -9.37
CA ALA A 26 -3.42 -9.83 -8.50
C ALA A 26 -4.58 -10.41 -7.64
N PRO A 27 -4.33 -11.51 -6.90
CA PRO A 27 -5.30 -12.04 -5.95
C PRO A 27 -5.78 -10.97 -4.95
N PRO A 28 -6.94 -11.17 -4.32
CA PRO A 28 -7.46 -10.27 -3.29
C PRO A 28 -6.41 -9.87 -2.23
N PRO A 29 -6.54 -8.69 -1.60
CA PRO A 29 -5.53 -8.19 -0.66
C PRO A 29 -5.14 -9.17 0.45
N LEU A 30 -6.10 -9.93 0.99
CA LEU A 30 -5.84 -10.91 2.03
C LEU A 30 -5.13 -12.16 1.52
N GLU A 31 -5.50 -12.68 0.34
CA GLU A 31 -4.78 -13.80 -0.27
C GLU A 31 -3.34 -13.43 -0.63
N THR A 32 -3.12 -12.19 -1.07
CA THR A 32 -1.77 -11.68 -1.31
C THR A 32 -0.99 -11.57 0.00
N LEU A 33 -1.64 -11.14 1.08
CA LEU A 33 -1.03 -11.04 2.40
C LEU A 33 -0.63 -12.42 2.97
N GLU A 34 -1.46 -13.44 2.79
CA GLU A 34 -1.18 -14.82 3.23
C GLU A 34 0.11 -15.37 2.62
N ARG A 35 0.39 -15.02 1.35
CA ARG A 35 1.66 -15.37 0.68
C ARG A 35 2.88 -14.72 1.32
N PHE A 36 2.69 -13.70 2.16
CA PHE A 36 3.73 -12.92 2.81
C PHE A 36 3.85 -13.17 4.32
N GLU A 37 3.15 -14.16 4.89
CA GLU A 37 3.17 -14.46 6.34
C GLU A 37 4.57 -14.73 6.91
N GLY A 38 5.53 -15.16 6.10
CA GLY A 38 6.92 -15.37 6.51
C GLY A 38 7.75 -14.09 6.67
N PHE A 39 7.22 -12.91 6.31
CA PHE A 39 7.95 -11.65 6.36
C PHE A 39 7.53 -10.81 7.58
N PRO A 40 8.49 -10.22 8.32
CA PRO A 40 8.19 -9.47 9.54
C PRO A 40 7.50 -8.11 9.29
N GLU A 41 7.58 -7.61 8.07
CA GLU A 41 6.98 -6.35 7.64
C GLU A 41 6.68 -6.42 6.14
N ILE A 42 5.58 -5.81 5.72
CA ILE A 42 5.21 -5.67 4.31
C ILE A 42 5.10 -4.19 3.92
N GLN A 43 5.30 -3.90 2.64
CA GLN A 43 5.09 -2.59 2.07
C GLN A 43 3.74 -2.53 1.35
N VAL A 44 2.96 -1.47 1.61
CA VAL A 44 1.69 -1.22 0.94
C VAL A 44 1.74 0.15 0.29
N ILE A 45 1.57 0.24 -1.02
CA ILE A 45 1.59 1.50 -1.76
C ILE A 45 0.22 1.76 -2.38
N ASP A 46 -0.43 2.83 -1.95
CA ASP A 46 -1.67 3.31 -2.58
C ASP A 46 -1.34 4.19 -3.79
N LEU A 47 -1.41 3.60 -4.99
CA LEU A 47 -1.13 4.29 -6.24
C LEU A 47 -2.21 5.30 -6.58
N ASP A 48 -3.46 5.08 -6.20
CA ASP A 48 -4.55 6.04 -6.44
C ASP A 48 -4.34 7.32 -5.63
N ALA A 49 -3.93 7.17 -4.36
CA ALA A 49 -3.54 8.31 -3.54
C ALA A 49 -2.27 8.99 -4.09
N ALA A 50 -1.30 8.22 -4.58
CA ALA A 50 -0.10 8.78 -5.21
C ALA A 50 -0.41 9.61 -6.47
N LEU A 51 -1.36 9.16 -7.29
CA LEU A 51 -1.82 9.83 -8.51
C LEU A 51 -2.86 10.93 -8.25
N GLY A 52 -3.36 11.06 -7.02
CA GLY A 52 -4.35 12.08 -6.65
C GLY A 52 -5.76 11.81 -7.19
N ARG A 53 -6.09 10.56 -7.51
CA ARG A 53 -7.39 10.17 -8.10
C ARG A 53 -8.34 9.45 -7.13
N GLY A 54 -7.93 9.25 -5.89
CA GLY A 54 -8.72 8.55 -4.89
C GLY A 54 -7.87 8.05 -3.72
N SER A 55 -8.40 7.10 -2.96
CA SER A 55 -7.64 6.40 -1.92
C SER A 55 -8.17 4.98 -1.72
N ASN A 56 -7.28 4.08 -1.33
CA ASN A 56 -7.56 2.70 -0.98
C ASN A 56 -7.52 2.49 0.54
N ASP A 57 -7.89 3.50 1.31
CA ASP A 57 -7.74 3.57 2.78
C ASP A 57 -8.41 2.40 3.52
N ALA A 58 -9.54 1.91 3.01
CA ALA A 58 -10.22 0.74 3.58
C ALA A 58 -9.36 -0.53 3.48
N ILE A 59 -8.67 -0.71 2.35
CA ILE A 59 -7.78 -1.84 2.11
C ILE A 59 -6.51 -1.70 2.94
N VAL A 60 -5.93 -0.49 3.00
CA VAL A 60 -4.76 -0.22 3.84
C VAL A 60 -5.05 -0.53 5.31
N ARG A 61 -6.19 -0.08 5.84
CA ARG A 61 -6.64 -0.40 7.20
C ARG A 61 -6.83 -1.90 7.40
N LEU A 62 -7.42 -2.60 6.43
CA LEU A 62 -7.61 -4.04 6.49
C LEU A 62 -6.25 -4.77 6.59
N LEU A 63 -5.29 -4.43 5.74
CA LEU A 63 -3.95 -5.03 5.75
C LEU A 63 -3.21 -4.70 7.05
N ALA A 64 -3.27 -3.46 7.52
CA ALA A 64 -2.67 -3.03 8.79
C ALA A 64 -3.24 -3.75 10.02
N SER A 65 -4.50 -4.20 9.96
CA SER A 65 -5.11 -4.98 11.04
C SER A 65 -4.60 -6.41 11.13
N ARG A 66 -3.92 -6.91 10.09
CA ARG A 66 -3.48 -8.30 9.97
C ARG A 66 -1.96 -8.47 10.00
N ALA A 67 -1.21 -7.45 9.57
CA ALA A 67 0.25 -7.51 9.53
C ALA A 67 0.90 -6.17 9.87
N ALA A 68 2.19 -6.22 10.22
CA ALA A 68 3.01 -5.02 10.33
C ALA A 68 3.24 -4.44 8.93
N ILE A 69 2.66 -3.27 8.65
CA ILE A 69 2.82 -2.61 7.35
C ILE A 69 3.61 -1.31 7.46
N ARG A 70 4.39 -1.02 6.42
CA ARG A 70 4.77 0.34 6.04
C ARG A 70 3.88 0.80 4.88
N ALA A 71 3.19 1.91 5.05
CA ALA A 71 2.22 2.40 4.07
C ALA A 71 2.73 3.66 3.36
N GLY A 72 2.51 3.73 2.04
CA GLY A 72 2.80 4.89 1.20
C GLY A 72 1.64 5.20 0.26
N GLY A 73 1.77 6.30 -0.48
CA GLY A 73 0.75 6.74 -1.44
C GLY A 73 0.27 8.16 -1.15
N GLY A 74 0.73 9.11 -1.96
CA GLY A 74 0.27 10.51 -1.92
C GLY A 74 0.63 11.27 -0.65
N VAL A 75 1.62 10.80 0.13
CA VAL A 75 2.00 11.42 1.42
C VAL A 75 2.77 12.72 1.19
N ARG A 76 2.02 13.80 0.93
CA ARG A 76 2.51 15.18 0.67
C ARG A 76 2.12 16.16 1.78
N SER A 77 1.39 15.68 2.79
CA SER A 77 0.90 16.47 3.91
C SER A 77 0.96 15.67 5.21
N LEU A 78 1.03 16.40 6.33
CA LEU A 78 0.95 15.80 7.66
C LEU A 78 -0.40 15.11 7.89
N GLU A 79 -1.46 15.62 7.27
CA GLU A 79 -2.80 15.03 7.33
C GLU A 79 -2.81 13.62 6.74
N ARG A 80 -2.25 13.43 5.53
CA ARG A 80 -2.15 12.10 4.91
C ARG A 80 -1.31 11.15 5.76
N ALA A 81 -0.21 11.64 6.31
CA ALA A 81 0.63 10.85 7.22
C ALA A 81 -0.14 10.40 8.47
N ARG A 82 -0.89 11.32 9.11
CA ARG A 82 -1.73 10.99 10.27
C ARG A 82 -2.85 10.02 9.92
N ALA A 83 -3.45 10.13 8.74
CA ALA A 83 -4.48 9.19 8.28
C ALA A 83 -3.91 7.76 8.17
N LEU A 84 -2.74 7.59 7.54
CA LEU A 84 -2.08 6.29 7.43
C LEU A 84 -1.65 5.73 8.80
N ALA A 85 -1.13 6.57 9.70
CA ALA A 85 -0.83 6.16 11.08
C ALA A 85 -2.11 5.69 11.80
N GLY A 86 -3.21 6.44 11.68
CA GLY A 86 -4.50 6.11 12.28
C GLY A 86 -5.17 4.86 11.69
N GLN A 87 -4.76 4.44 10.49
CA GLN A 87 -5.17 3.17 9.89
C GLN A 87 -4.38 1.97 10.43
N GLY A 88 -3.29 2.19 11.19
CA GLY A 88 -2.47 1.15 11.78
C GLY A 88 -1.11 0.93 11.12
N ALA A 89 -0.71 1.78 10.16
CA ALA A 89 0.61 1.69 9.54
C ALA A 89 1.71 1.99 10.57
N ARG A 90 2.70 1.09 10.71
CA ARG A 90 3.82 1.26 11.65
C ARG A 90 4.85 2.26 11.16
N LYS A 91 4.97 2.38 9.85
CA LYS A 91 5.86 3.34 9.18
C LYS A 91 5.12 3.96 8.01
N ILE A 92 5.46 5.20 7.73
CA ILE A 92 4.87 5.98 6.63
C ILE A 92 5.97 6.24 5.61
N ILE A 93 5.70 5.93 4.36
CA ILE A 93 6.59 6.21 3.24
C ILE A 93 6.23 7.59 2.71
N VAL A 94 7.13 8.54 2.93
CA VAL A 94 7.05 9.87 2.36
C VAL A 94 7.84 9.85 1.04
N GLY A 95 7.15 10.13 -0.05
CA GLY A 95 7.75 10.32 -1.37
C GLY A 95 7.67 11.78 -1.78
N THR A 96 8.41 12.15 -2.83
CA THR A 96 8.28 13.47 -3.45
C THR A 96 7.13 13.44 -4.47
N ALA A 97 6.25 14.43 -4.40
CA ALA A 97 5.61 14.90 -5.62
C ALA A 97 6.73 15.56 -6.42
N ALA A 98 7.08 15.01 -7.58
CA ALA A 98 7.65 15.85 -8.63
C ALA A 98 6.48 16.50 -9.37
#